data_AF-A0A1Y2IR19-F1
#
_entry.id   AF-A0A1Y2IR19-F1
#
_cell.length_a   1.000
_cell.length_b   1.000
_cell.length_c   1.000
_cell.angle_alpha   90.00
_cell.angle_beta   90.00
_cell.angle_gamma   90.00
#
_symmetry.space_group_name_H-M   'P 1'
#
loop_
_entity.id
_entity.type
_entity.pdbx_description
1 polymer ?
#
loop_
_entity_poly.entity_id
_entity_poly.type
_entity_poly.pdbx_seq_one_letter_code
_entity_poly.pdbx_strand_id
1 'polypeptide(L)'
;MNMCRLCGLLNCPHSVVRVVAGVHLLGLRAVTETITDFFAPFLNASVFRLMRWYYSGSAVKSAGELDRLVHDVILAPDFDPQDFLGFRAKKELERMDTPIDGAELAREETFSAEDGWRRGSVRISLPKAKIRHDSETAAPTFEVENIIYRPFLASIKAAYEDAVAERYHHIPFQLFANRPPTTAAPASPDLSDRPEHHDDPVPPSAAPEQTPDACPPPPATQRLYSEAYNADTLKELDDAIQLKAKDDREQDDPPDLEYAVAPIGLYSDSTHLTNFGTASLWPIYFWILGLSKYIRAMPSSFATHHLAYMPSLPHQQRGKSIIGCYERLSRL
;
A
#
# COMPACT_ATOMS: atom_id res chain seq x y z
N MET A 1 -26.81 -16.92 25.84
CA MET A 1 -27.83 -17.45 26.76
C MET A 1 -29.18 -16.95 26.29
N ASN A 2 -30.05 -17.89 25.90
CA ASN A 2 -31.41 -17.67 25.43
C ASN A 2 -32.29 -17.01 26.49
N MET A 3 -33.32 -16.27 26.06
CA MET A 3 -34.76 -16.59 26.28
C MET A 3 -35.63 -15.36 25.98
N CYS A 4 -36.47 -15.43 24.94
CA CYS A 4 -37.93 -15.71 24.99
C CYS A 4 -38.77 -14.47 25.32
N ARG A 5 -39.47 -13.89 24.32
CA ARG A 5 -40.87 -14.18 23.96
C ARG A 5 -41.82 -14.01 25.16
N LEU A 6 -42.76 -13.05 25.05
CA LEU A 6 -44.17 -13.37 25.27
C LEU A 6 -45.07 -12.41 24.47
N CYS A 7 -45.98 -13.04 23.75
CA CYS A 7 -47.03 -12.49 22.92
C CYS A 7 -48.37 -12.90 23.58
N GLY A 8 -49.40 -12.08 23.44
CA GLY A 8 -50.80 -12.46 23.68
C GLY A 8 -51.49 -11.60 24.74
N LEU A 9 -52.79 -11.31 24.66
CA LEU A 9 -53.85 -11.62 23.68
C LEU A 9 -55.15 -11.04 24.31
N LEU A 10 -56.14 -10.73 23.47
CA LEU A 10 -57.61 -10.77 23.73
C LEU A 10 -58.37 -9.54 24.30
N ASN A 11 -59.30 -9.08 23.44
CA ASN A 11 -60.75 -8.88 23.63
C ASN A 11 -61.35 -7.63 24.32
N CYS A 12 -61.93 -6.75 23.46
CA CYS A 12 -63.31 -6.19 23.40
C CYS A 12 -64.36 -6.55 24.50
N PRO A 13 -65.52 -5.84 24.65
CA PRO A 13 -65.99 -4.58 24.00
C PRO A 13 -66.82 -3.58 24.88
N HIS A 14 -67.22 -2.45 24.27
CA HIS A 14 -68.37 -1.57 24.59
C HIS A 14 -68.34 -0.70 25.87
N SER A 15 -68.12 0.60 25.67
CA SER A 15 -68.97 1.65 26.26
C SER A 15 -68.92 2.89 25.37
N VAL A 16 -70.07 3.22 24.81
CA VAL A 16 -70.33 4.45 24.06
C VAL A 16 -70.31 5.61 25.06
N VAL A 17 -69.29 6.46 24.98
CA VAL A 17 -69.36 7.81 25.57
C VAL A 17 -69.22 8.81 24.42
N ARG A 18 -70.36 9.43 24.10
CA ARG A 18 -70.43 10.69 23.36
C ARG A 18 -69.67 11.74 24.17
N VAL A 19 -68.48 12.14 23.71
CA VAL A 19 -67.89 13.43 24.11
C VAL A 19 -67.79 14.30 22.87
N VAL A 20 -68.78 15.18 22.81
CA VAL A 20 -68.75 16.58 22.34
C VAL A 20 -67.47 17.01 21.60
N ALA A 21 -67.69 17.51 20.39
CA ALA A 21 -66.76 18.27 19.58
C ALA A 21 -65.95 19.28 20.42
N GLY A 22 -64.62 19.19 20.34
CA GLY A 22 -63.78 20.16 21.05
C GLY A 22 -62.29 19.91 21.06
N VAL A 23 -61.68 19.21 20.08
CA VAL A 23 -60.21 19.13 19.98
C VAL A 23 -59.79 19.07 18.52
N HIS A 24 -59.83 20.22 17.82
CA HIS A 24 -59.37 20.30 16.43
C HIS A 24 -58.13 21.18 16.20
N LEU A 25 -57.43 21.63 17.25
CA LEU A 25 -56.22 22.45 17.06
C LEU A 25 -55.03 22.13 17.97
N LEU A 26 -55.23 21.42 19.09
CA LEU A 26 -54.14 21.08 20.02
C LEU A 26 -53.40 19.77 19.68
N GLY A 27 -54.07 18.84 19.00
CA GLY A 27 -53.48 17.55 18.63
C GLY A 27 -52.49 17.59 17.46
N LEU A 28 -52.66 18.53 16.52
CA LEU A 28 -51.70 18.69 15.41
C LEU A 28 -50.36 19.25 15.91
N ARG A 29 -50.38 20.18 16.88
CA ARG A 29 -49.15 20.80 17.44
C ARG A 29 -48.27 19.81 18.20
N ALA A 30 -48.86 18.96 19.04
CA ALA A 30 -48.10 17.97 19.83
C ALA A 30 -47.51 16.84 18.96
N VAL A 31 -48.19 16.46 17.88
CA VAL A 31 -47.66 15.49 16.90
C VAL A 31 -46.56 16.13 16.03
N THR A 32 -46.66 17.42 15.70
CA THR A 32 -45.57 18.12 15.01
C THR A 32 -44.34 18.34 15.89
N GLU A 33 -44.50 18.66 17.17
CA GLU A 33 -43.39 18.86 18.13
C GLU A 33 -42.59 17.57 18.39
N THR A 34 -43.28 16.44 18.51
CA THR A 34 -42.64 15.12 18.71
C THR A 34 -41.93 14.59 17.47
N ILE A 35 -42.33 15.00 16.27
CA ILE A 35 -41.63 14.64 15.01
C ILE A 35 -40.43 15.56 14.76
N THR A 36 -40.48 16.84 15.15
CA THR A 36 -39.35 17.77 15.03
C THR A 36 -38.17 17.40 15.94
N ASP A 37 -38.44 16.85 17.13
CA ASP A 37 -37.38 16.42 18.05
C ASP A 37 -36.62 15.18 17.55
N PHE A 38 -37.25 14.33 16.73
CA PHE A 38 -36.64 13.07 16.29
C PHE A 38 -35.43 13.27 15.36
N PHE A 39 -35.38 14.39 14.63
CA PHE A 39 -34.33 14.70 13.66
C PHE A 39 -33.51 15.94 14.03
N ALA A 40 -33.80 16.58 15.17
CA ALA A 40 -32.98 17.66 15.70
C ALA A 40 -31.52 17.20 15.87
N PRO A 41 -30.52 18.04 15.53
CA PRO A 41 -30.60 19.48 15.21
C PRO A 41 -30.96 19.82 13.75
N PHE A 42 -31.35 18.86 12.92
CA PHE A 42 -31.57 19.07 11.48
C PHE A 42 -33.02 19.43 11.15
N LEU A 43 -33.21 20.27 10.12
CA LEU A 43 -34.49 20.86 9.75
C LEU A 43 -35.53 19.85 9.22
N ASN A 44 -35.10 18.72 8.69
CA ASN A 44 -35.98 17.67 8.18
C ASN A 44 -35.27 16.30 8.11
N ALA A 45 -36.07 15.26 7.91
CA ALA A 45 -35.61 13.88 7.86
C ALA A 45 -34.59 13.60 6.73
N SER A 46 -34.68 14.30 5.59
CA SER A 46 -33.77 14.10 4.45
C SER A 46 -32.37 14.63 4.78
N VAL A 47 -32.29 15.85 5.31
CA VAL A 47 -31.02 16.44 5.77
C VAL A 47 -30.43 15.60 6.89
N PHE A 48 -31.24 15.14 7.86
CA PHE A 48 -30.76 14.23 8.90
C PHE A 48 -30.19 12.92 8.32
N ARG A 49 -30.88 12.27 7.38
CA ARG A 49 -30.41 10.99 6.78
C ARG A 49 -29.11 11.19 6.00
N LEU A 50 -29.01 12.28 5.25
CA LEU A 50 -27.81 12.65 4.51
C LEU A 50 -26.63 12.93 5.46
N MET A 51 -26.84 13.75 6.50
CA MET A 51 -25.81 14.07 7.49
C MET A 51 -25.42 12.85 8.33
N ARG A 52 -26.37 11.98 8.66
CA ARG A 52 -26.10 10.70 9.32
C ARG A 52 -25.23 9.79 8.45
N TRP A 53 -25.49 9.73 7.13
CA TRP A 53 -24.62 9.00 6.20
C TRP A 53 -23.23 9.64 6.13
N TYR A 54 -23.15 10.97 6.06
CA TYR A 54 -21.89 11.71 6.03
C TYR A 54 -21.01 11.40 7.25
N TYR A 55 -21.60 11.44 8.45
CA TYR A 55 -20.90 11.08 9.69
C TYR A 55 -20.69 9.57 9.89
N SER A 56 -21.31 8.72 9.06
CA SER A 56 -21.08 7.27 9.11
C SER A 56 -19.83 6.88 8.30
N GLY A 57 -19.03 5.96 8.82
CA GLY A 57 -17.91 5.37 8.08
C GLY A 57 -16.60 6.18 8.12
N SER A 58 -15.87 6.17 7.01
CA SER A 58 -14.49 6.68 6.91
C SER A 58 -14.38 8.21 7.01
N ALA A 59 -13.31 8.70 7.65
CA ALA A 59 -13.03 10.12 7.91
C ALA A 59 -12.60 10.94 6.68
N VAL A 60 -12.69 10.38 5.47
CA VAL A 60 -12.22 10.99 4.21
C VAL A 60 -13.32 11.78 3.49
N LYS A 61 -14.55 11.83 4.02
CA LYS A 61 -15.62 12.63 3.40
C LYS A 61 -15.42 14.11 3.74
N SER A 62 -15.47 14.98 2.74
CA SER A 62 -15.38 16.43 2.93
C SER A 62 -16.76 17.07 2.77
N ALA A 63 -16.97 18.22 3.42
CA ALA A 63 -18.22 18.97 3.28
C ALA A 63 -18.46 19.40 1.83
N GLY A 64 -17.41 19.77 1.09
CA GLY A 64 -17.52 20.14 -0.32
C GLY A 64 -17.95 18.98 -1.24
N GLU A 65 -17.51 17.75 -0.96
CA GLU A 65 -18.00 16.56 -1.69
C GLU A 65 -19.47 16.25 -1.35
N LEU A 66 -19.90 16.54 -0.12
CA LEU A 66 -21.30 16.41 0.27
C LEU A 66 -22.20 17.41 -0.47
N ASP A 67 -21.74 18.66 -0.62
CA ASP A 67 -22.45 19.68 -1.39
C ASP A 67 -22.59 19.28 -2.86
N ARG A 68 -21.53 18.75 -3.49
CA ARG A 68 -21.58 18.20 -4.85
C ARG A 68 -22.57 17.05 -4.98
N LEU A 69 -22.61 16.12 -4.02
CA LEU A 69 -23.61 15.04 -4.03
C LEU A 69 -25.05 15.59 -4.03
N VAL A 70 -25.32 16.68 -3.31
CA VAL A 70 -26.66 17.28 -3.30
C VAL A 70 -26.93 18.00 -4.62
N HIS A 71 -26.05 18.90 -5.02
CA HIS A 71 -26.31 19.81 -6.13
C HIS A 71 -26.15 19.16 -7.51
N ASP A 72 -25.16 18.29 -7.67
CA ASP A 72 -24.80 17.70 -8.97
C ASP A 72 -25.48 16.35 -9.20
N VAL A 73 -25.98 15.70 -8.15
CA VAL A 73 -26.62 14.38 -8.25
C VAL A 73 -28.08 14.45 -7.79
N ILE A 74 -28.35 14.72 -6.51
CA ILE A 74 -29.73 14.62 -5.97
C ILE A 74 -30.68 15.65 -6.60
N LEU A 75 -30.18 16.86 -6.89
CA LEU A 75 -30.96 17.93 -7.49
C LEU A 75 -30.82 18.01 -9.02
N ALA A 76 -30.10 17.07 -9.64
CA ALA A 76 -29.97 17.04 -11.09
C ALA A 76 -31.34 16.80 -11.75
N PRO A 77 -31.66 17.46 -12.88
CA PRO A 77 -32.99 17.41 -13.48
C PRO A 77 -33.38 16.03 -14.03
N ASP A 78 -32.39 15.18 -14.30
CA ASP A 78 -32.50 13.81 -14.78
C ASP A 78 -32.33 12.77 -13.66
N PHE A 79 -32.22 13.19 -12.40
CA PHE A 79 -32.14 12.29 -11.26
C PHE A 79 -33.52 11.77 -10.84
N ASP A 80 -33.74 10.46 -11.00
CA ASP A 80 -34.91 9.78 -10.46
C ASP A 80 -34.52 8.87 -9.28
N PRO A 81 -35.00 9.14 -8.05
CA PRO A 81 -34.79 8.24 -6.91
C PRO A 81 -35.25 6.80 -7.14
N GLN A 82 -36.22 6.56 -8.05
CA GLN A 82 -36.70 5.21 -8.38
C GLN A 82 -35.66 4.36 -9.10
N ASP A 83 -34.70 4.96 -9.82
CA ASP A 83 -33.63 4.23 -10.49
C ASP A 83 -32.69 3.51 -9.51
N PHE A 84 -32.71 3.91 -8.23
CA PHE A 84 -31.93 3.27 -7.18
C PHE A 84 -32.60 2.05 -6.55
N LEU A 85 -33.81 1.67 -7.00
CA LEU A 85 -34.47 0.45 -6.56
C LEU A 85 -33.66 -0.79 -6.99
N GLY A 86 -32.98 -1.40 -6.03
CA GLY A 86 -32.08 -2.53 -6.28
C GLY A 86 -30.66 -2.14 -6.69
N PHE A 87 -30.32 -0.84 -6.61
CA PHE A 87 -28.95 -0.36 -6.84
C PHE A 87 -27.97 -1.05 -5.89
N ARG A 88 -26.86 -1.53 -6.46
CA ARG A 88 -25.73 -2.04 -5.70
C ARG A 88 -24.46 -1.46 -6.30
N ALA A 89 -23.76 -0.62 -5.54
CA ALA A 89 -22.50 -0.01 -5.96
C ALA A 89 -21.52 -1.05 -6.53
N LYS A 90 -21.41 -2.23 -5.90
CA LYS A 90 -20.56 -3.32 -6.39
C LYS A 90 -20.91 -3.77 -7.82
N LYS A 91 -22.20 -3.88 -8.15
CA LYS A 91 -22.66 -4.33 -9.48
C LYS A 91 -22.34 -3.28 -10.54
N GLU A 92 -22.47 -2.00 -10.21
CA GLU A 92 -22.09 -0.93 -11.14
C GLU A 92 -20.58 -0.88 -11.38
N LEU A 93 -19.78 -1.09 -10.33
CA LEU A 93 -18.32 -1.22 -10.47
C LEU A 93 -17.96 -2.45 -11.34
N GLU A 94 -18.59 -3.61 -11.11
CA GLU A 94 -18.40 -4.81 -11.95
C GLU A 94 -18.81 -4.56 -13.42
N ARG A 95 -19.86 -3.76 -13.66
CA ARG A 95 -20.27 -3.36 -15.02
C ARG A 95 -19.21 -2.51 -15.71
N MET A 96 -18.54 -1.60 -14.99
CA MET A 96 -17.44 -0.82 -15.53
C MET A 96 -16.21 -1.66 -15.88
N ASP A 97 -16.02 -2.80 -15.21
CA ASP A 97 -14.94 -3.75 -15.53
C ASP A 97 -15.24 -4.61 -16.77
N THR A 98 -16.48 -4.60 -17.26
CA THR A 98 -16.87 -5.42 -18.41
C THR A 98 -16.36 -4.77 -19.69
N PRO A 99 -15.49 -5.43 -20.46
CA PRO A 99 -14.96 -4.87 -21.69
C PRO A 99 -16.11 -4.60 -22.68
N ILE A 100 -16.17 -3.38 -23.20
CA ILE A 100 -17.07 -2.99 -24.30
C ILE A 100 -16.50 -3.58 -25.60
N ASP A 101 -17.33 -3.83 -26.60
CA ASP A 101 -16.89 -4.20 -27.95
C ASP A 101 -15.77 -3.26 -28.43
N GLY A 102 -14.59 -3.81 -28.73
CA GLY A 102 -13.36 -3.06 -29.04
C GLY A 102 -12.27 -3.08 -27.94
N ALA A 103 -12.61 -3.43 -26.71
CA ALA A 103 -11.63 -3.58 -25.63
C ALA A 103 -10.72 -4.81 -25.79
N GLU A 104 -11.16 -5.84 -26.52
CA GLU A 104 -10.31 -6.98 -26.88
C GLU A 104 -9.18 -6.56 -27.82
N LEU A 105 -9.50 -5.73 -28.82
CA LEU A 105 -8.50 -5.11 -29.71
C LEU A 105 -7.54 -4.21 -28.93
N ALA A 106 -8.04 -3.38 -28.02
CA ALA A 106 -7.20 -2.54 -27.16
C ALA A 106 -6.25 -3.38 -26.26
N ARG A 107 -6.65 -4.58 -25.83
CA ARG A 107 -5.80 -5.50 -25.05
C ARG A 107 -4.71 -6.14 -25.90
N GLU A 108 -4.97 -6.42 -27.17
CA GLU A 108 -3.95 -6.91 -28.10
C GLU A 108 -2.93 -5.82 -28.44
N GLU A 109 -3.37 -4.57 -28.60
CA GLU A 109 -2.48 -3.42 -28.76
C GLU A 109 -1.63 -3.16 -27.51
N THR A 110 -2.21 -3.22 -26.32
CA THR A 110 -1.50 -2.97 -25.05
C THR A 110 -0.41 -4.02 -24.76
N PHE A 111 -0.62 -5.26 -25.21
CA PHE A 111 0.31 -6.37 -25.01
C PHE A 111 0.79 -6.92 -26.36
N SER A 112 1.24 -6.01 -27.21
CA SER A 112 1.71 -6.36 -28.54
C SER A 112 2.96 -7.25 -28.48
N ALA A 113 3.07 -8.16 -29.45
CA ALA A 113 4.28 -8.98 -29.61
C ALA A 113 5.49 -8.13 -30.04
N GLU A 114 5.25 -6.99 -30.69
CA GLU A 114 6.29 -6.02 -31.08
C GLU A 114 6.98 -5.41 -29.85
N ASP A 115 6.23 -5.15 -28.78
CA ASP A 115 6.76 -4.71 -27.49
C ASP A 115 7.38 -5.85 -26.65
N GLY A 116 7.45 -7.05 -27.24
CA GLY A 116 8.06 -8.24 -26.65
C GLY A 116 7.15 -9.00 -25.68
N TRP A 117 5.86 -8.69 -25.62
CA TRP A 117 4.89 -9.43 -24.81
C TRP A 117 4.55 -10.78 -25.45
N ARG A 118 4.36 -11.78 -24.60
CA ARG A 118 4.03 -13.15 -24.95
C ARG A 118 2.93 -13.67 -24.05
N ARG A 119 2.19 -14.67 -24.52
CA ARG A 119 1.22 -15.42 -23.72
C ARG A 119 1.76 -16.81 -23.41
N GLY A 120 1.50 -17.30 -22.21
CA GLY A 120 1.89 -18.64 -21.81
C GLY A 120 1.09 -19.15 -20.61
N SER A 121 1.45 -20.34 -20.16
CA SER A 121 0.96 -20.93 -18.91
C SER A 121 2.13 -21.31 -18.01
N VAL A 122 1.87 -21.36 -16.70
CA VAL A 122 2.84 -21.87 -15.73
C VAL A 122 2.14 -22.77 -14.72
N ARG A 123 2.82 -23.85 -14.31
CA ARG A 123 2.35 -24.73 -13.25
C ARG A 123 2.93 -24.27 -11.92
N ILE A 124 2.06 -23.88 -11.00
CA ILE A 124 2.42 -23.42 -9.67
C ILE A 124 2.07 -24.48 -8.62
N SER A 125 2.99 -24.76 -7.70
CA SER A 125 2.70 -25.60 -6.53
C SER A 125 1.86 -24.81 -5.53
N LEU A 126 0.68 -25.33 -5.19
CA LEU A 126 -0.28 -24.72 -4.27
C LEU A 126 -0.43 -25.57 -3.00
N PRO A 127 0.54 -25.50 -2.06
CA PRO A 127 0.38 -26.16 -0.76
C PRO A 127 -0.81 -25.51 -0.03
N LYS A 128 -1.82 -26.31 0.30
CA LYS A 128 -3.03 -25.79 0.95
C LYS A 128 -2.66 -25.31 2.36
N ALA A 129 -3.02 -24.07 2.68
CA ALA A 129 -2.81 -23.52 4.02
C ALA A 129 -3.35 -24.49 5.10
N LYS A 130 -2.56 -24.73 6.14
CA LYS A 130 -2.82 -25.68 7.24
C LYS A 130 -2.75 -27.18 6.86
N ILE A 131 -2.32 -27.51 5.64
CA ILE A 131 -1.96 -28.88 5.25
C ILE A 131 -0.45 -28.94 5.09
N ARG A 132 0.17 -29.92 5.77
CA ARG A 132 1.59 -30.22 5.59
C ARG A 132 1.73 -31.20 4.43
N HIS A 133 2.69 -30.90 3.57
CA HIS A 133 3.16 -31.80 2.52
C HIS A 133 4.59 -32.19 2.87
N ASP A 134 5.01 -33.40 2.48
CA ASP A 134 6.36 -33.89 2.79
C ASP A 134 7.45 -33.09 2.06
N SER A 135 7.10 -32.43 0.95
CA SER A 135 7.96 -31.54 0.18
C SER A 135 7.13 -30.59 -0.71
N GLU A 136 7.77 -29.57 -1.27
CA GLU A 136 7.14 -28.64 -2.23
C GLU A 136 6.74 -29.33 -3.55
N THR A 137 7.51 -30.31 -4.00
CA THR A 137 7.20 -31.10 -5.21
C THR A 137 6.03 -32.05 -5.02
N ALA A 138 5.75 -32.47 -3.78
CA ALA A 138 4.57 -33.25 -3.41
C ALA A 138 3.30 -32.41 -3.21
N ALA A 139 3.40 -31.07 -3.30
CA ALA A 139 2.23 -30.21 -3.23
C ALA A 139 1.40 -30.30 -4.52
N PRO A 140 0.06 -30.20 -4.44
CA PRO A 140 -0.79 -30.12 -5.62
C PRO A 140 -0.36 -28.97 -6.53
N THR A 141 -0.23 -29.24 -7.82
CA THR A 141 0.08 -28.21 -8.82
C THR A 141 -1.19 -27.67 -9.45
N PHE A 142 -1.14 -26.42 -9.88
CA PHE A 142 -2.20 -25.76 -10.62
C PHE A 142 -1.61 -25.05 -11.82
N GLU A 143 -2.23 -25.24 -12.98
CA GLU A 143 -1.83 -24.54 -14.20
C GLU A 143 -2.56 -23.21 -14.29
N VAL A 144 -1.79 -22.13 -14.29
CA VAL A 144 -2.28 -20.77 -14.56
C VAL A 144 -2.08 -20.51 -16.05
N GLU A 145 -3.16 -20.54 -16.80
CA GLU A 145 -3.18 -20.19 -18.22
C GLU A 145 -3.26 -18.67 -18.42
N ASN A 146 -3.02 -18.19 -19.65
CA ASN A 146 -3.19 -16.80 -20.06
C ASN A 146 -2.32 -15.78 -19.30
N ILE A 147 -1.12 -16.19 -18.88
CA ILE A 147 -0.12 -15.27 -18.35
C ILE A 147 0.46 -14.47 -19.50
N ILE A 148 0.48 -13.15 -19.33
CA ILE A 148 1.14 -12.23 -20.27
C ILE A 148 2.51 -11.91 -19.68
N TYR A 149 3.59 -12.14 -20.42
CA TYR A 149 4.95 -11.98 -19.90
C TYR A 149 5.95 -11.53 -20.97
N ARG A 150 7.09 -10.99 -20.52
CA ARG A 150 8.26 -10.70 -21.35
C ARG A 150 9.40 -11.67 -20.97
N PRO A 151 10.25 -12.09 -21.93
CA PRO A 151 11.44 -12.87 -21.59
C PRO A 151 12.36 -12.09 -20.65
N PHE A 152 12.69 -12.66 -19.50
CA PHE A 152 13.39 -11.94 -18.43
C PHE A 152 14.73 -11.34 -18.89
N LEU A 153 15.55 -12.12 -19.59
CA LEU A 153 16.83 -11.63 -20.12
C LEU A 153 16.65 -10.47 -21.11
N ALA A 154 15.62 -10.51 -21.95
CA ALA A 154 15.33 -9.41 -22.88
C ALA A 154 14.92 -8.14 -22.12
N SER A 155 14.13 -8.28 -21.05
CA SER A 155 13.75 -7.17 -20.19
C SER A 155 14.95 -6.57 -19.44
N ILE A 156 15.90 -7.40 -18.99
CA ILE A 156 17.14 -6.92 -18.35
C ILE A 156 17.98 -6.14 -19.36
N LYS A 157 18.17 -6.65 -20.57
CA LYS A 157 18.90 -5.93 -21.63
C LYS A 157 18.28 -4.57 -21.91
N ALA A 158 16.95 -4.53 -22.09
CA ALA A 158 16.23 -3.28 -22.28
C ALA A 158 16.41 -2.30 -21.11
N ALA A 159 16.52 -2.78 -19.86
CA ALA A 159 16.78 -1.92 -18.71
C ALA A 159 18.17 -1.27 -18.74
N TYR A 160 19.18 -1.98 -19.23
CA TYR A 160 20.54 -1.47 -19.36
C TYR A 160 20.76 -0.64 -20.64
N GLU A 161 19.87 -0.75 -21.63
CA GLU A 161 19.83 0.10 -22.82
C GLU A 161 19.05 1.42 -22.60
N ASP A 162 18.29 1.52 -21.50
CA ASP A 162 17.52 2.71 -21.14
C ASP A 162 18.43 3.87 -20.71
N ALA A 163 18.03 5.11 -21.01
CA ALA A 163 18.78 6.30 -20.63
C ALA A 163 18.99 6.43 -19.10
N VAL A 164 18.11 5.86 -18.28
CA VAL A 164 18.26 5.84 -16.81
C VAL A 164 19.46 5.00 -16.36
N ALA A 165 19.95 4.08 -17.20
CA ALA A 165 21.08 3.21 -16.88
C ALA A 165 22.38 3.99 -16.62
N GLU A 166 22.54 5.19 -17.18
CA GLU A 166 23.66 6.09 -16.87
C GLU A 166 23.75 6.46 -15.38
N ARG A 167 22.64 6.31 -14.64
CA ARG A 167 22.57 6.60 -13.20
C ARG A 167 22.73 5.34 -12.34
N TYR A 168 23.01 4.20 -12.94
CA TYR A 168 23.25 2.97 -12.19
C TYR A 168 24.64 3.01 -11.54
N HIS A 169 24.69 2.60 -10.28
CA HIS A 169 25.94 2.27 -9.62
C HIS A 169 26.36 0.87 -10.03
N HIS A 170 27.31 0.79 -10.95
CA HIS A 170 27.88 -0.47 -11.43
C HIS A 170 28.96 -1.04 -10.50
N ILE A 171 29.65 -0.17 -9.75
CA ILE A 171 30.72 -0.56 -8.82
C ILE A 171 30.20 -0.43 -7.39
N PRO A 172 30.11 -1.53 -6.61
CA PRO A 172 29.66 -1.48 -5.24
C PRO A 172 30.71 -0.84 -4.32
N PHE A 173 30.25 -0.16 -3.26
CA PHE A 173 31.13 0.52 -2.30
C PHE A 173 30.52 0.55 -0.90
N GLN A 174 31.38 0.54 0.11
CA GLN A 174 30.96 0.68 1.50
C GLN A 174 30.74 2.17 1.84
N LEU A 175 29.61 2.50 2.45
CA LEU A 175 29.27 3.87 2.85
C LEU A 175 29.47 4.05 4.36
N PHE A 176 30.18 5.10 4.78
CA PHE A 176 30.42 5.41 6.19
C PHE A 176 29.97 6.84 6.52
N ALA A 177 29.41 7.02 7.71
CA ALA A 177 29.14 8.33 8.28
C ALA A 177 30.13 8.65 9.41
N ASN A 178 30.61 9.90 9.42
CA ASN A 178 31.38 10.43 10.53
C ASN A 178 30.40 10.82 11.65
N ARG A 179 30.56 10.24 12.84
CA ARG A 179 29.84 10.73 14.01
C ARG A 179 30.51 12.02 14.49
N PRO A 180 29.78 13.12 14.70
CA PRO A 180 30.36 14.26 15.38
C PRO A 180 30.85 13.79 16.76
N PRO A 181 31.98 14.32 17.27
CA PRO A 181 32.42 14.02 18.62
C PRO A 181 31.26 14.37 19.56
N THR A 182 30.88 13.42 20.41
CA THR A 182 29.84 13.63 21.42
C THR A 182 30.28 14.76 22.34
N THR A 183 29.90 15.99 22.04
CA THR A 183 29.89 17.04 23.04
C THR A 183 28.87 16.58 24.07
N ALA A 184 29.34 16.22 25.27
CA ALA A 184 28.46 15.87 26.38
C ALA A 184 27.36 16.92 26.44
N ALA A 185 26.11 16.48 26.34
CA ALA A 185 24.97 17.38 26.48
C ALA A 185 25.16 18.17 27.79
N PRO A 186 25.02 19.51 27.80
CA PRO A 186 25.07 20.25 29.05
C PRO A 186 23.99 19.64 29.96
N ALA A 187 24.41 19.22 31.16
CA ALA A 187 23.52 18.73 32.19
C ALA A 187 22.35 19.72 32.28
N SER A 188 21.13 19.20 32.15
CA SER A 188 19.92 20.01 32.33
C SER A 188 20.02 20.74 33.67
N PRO A 189 19.71 22.05 33.73
CA PRO A 189 19.79 22.78 34.99
C PRO A 189 18.79 22.15 35.96
N ASP A 190 19.33 21.56 37.02
CA ASP A 190 18.60 21.01 38.15
C ASP A 190 17.78 22.16 38.76
N LEU A 191 16.45 22.06 38.65
CA LEU A 191 15.50 23.00 39.23
C LEU A 191 15.36 22.69 40.73
N SER A 192 16.40 22.98 41.50
CA SER A 192 16.29 23.12 42.94
C SER A 192 17.40 24.01 43.47
N ASP A 193 17.18 25.32 43.39
CA ASP A 193 17.85 26.24 44.31
C ASP A 193 16.81 27.20 44.88
N ARG A 194 16.51 26.97 46.16
CA ARG A 194 15.86 27.93 47.05
C ARG A 194 16.83 28.14 48.21
N PRO A 195 17.15 29.39 48.58
CA PRO A 195 18.41 29.69 49.26
C PRO A 195 18.24 29.62 50.78
N GLU A 196 19.17 28.99 51.50
CA GLU A 196 19.44 29.33 52.90
C GLU A 196 20.96 29.31 53.20
N HIS A 197 21.38 30.44 53.77
CA HIS A 197 22.61 30.76 54.50
C HIS A 197 23.37 29.58 55.14
N HIS A 198 24.69 29.51 54.96
CA HIS A 198 25.65 29.98 55.98
C HIS A 198 27.12 29.87 55.53
N ASP A 199 27.90 30.81 56.04
CA ASP A 199 29.32 31.07 55.86
C ASP A 199 30.24 29.90 56.24
N ASP A 200 31.30 29.66 55.44
CA ASP A 200 32.67 29.40 55.92
C ASP A 200 33.68 29.35 54.73
N PRO A 201 34.96 29.76 54.91
CA PRO A 201 35.92 29.90 53.81
C PRO A 201 36.68 28.60 53.51
N VAL A 202 36.66 28.15 52.25
CA VAL A 202 37.48 27.01 51.76
C VAL A 202 38.79 27.54 51.14
N PRO A 203 39.97 26.99 51.49
CA PRO A 203 41.28 27.44 50.99
C PRO A 203 41.56 26.94 49.55
N PRO A 204 42.52 27.54 48.81
CA PRO A 204 42.69 27.26 47.39
C PRO A 204 43.32 25.88 47.16
N SER A 205 42.53 24.94 46.64
CA SER A 205 43.02 23.64 46.16
C SER A 205 43.38 23.74 44.68
N ALA A 206 44.54 23.17 44.35
CA ALA A 206 45.30 23.33 43.12
C ALA A 206 44.50 23.07 41.83
N ALA A 207 44.76 23.90 40.81
CA ALA A 207 44.33 23.64 39.45
C ALA A 207 44.99 22.34 38.93
N PRO A 208 44.23 21.42 38.29
CA PRO A 208 44.84 20.25 37.67
C PRO A 208 45.65 20.69 36.44
N GLU A 209 46.91 20.26 36.39
CA GLU A 209 47.79 20.36 35.22
C GLU A 209 47.10 19.76 34.00
N GLN A 210 46.84 20.60 32.99
CA GLN A 210 46.44 20.15 31.66
C GLN A 210 47.70 19.71 30.92
N THR A 211 47.83 18.41 30.66
CA THR A 211 48.81 17.86 29.71
C THR A 211 48.42 18.29 28.29
N PRO A 212 49.22 19.09 27.58
CA PRO A 212 48.86 19.54 26.24
C PRO A 212 49.57 18.65 25.21
N ASP A 213 49.09 17.42 24.96
CA ASP A 213 49.60 16.63 23.81
C ASP A 213 48.77 15.40 23.42
N ALA A 214 47.44 15.42 23.58
CA ALA A 214 46.58 14.39 22.99
C ALA A 214 46.01 14.87 21.65
N CYS A 215 46.50 14.29 20.55
CA CYS A 215 45.85 14.39 19.25
C CYS A 215 44.37 13.98 19.40
N PRO A 216 43.39 14.75 18.92
CA PRO A 216 41.98 14.40 19.09
C PRO A 216 41.74 13.00 18.47
N PRO A 217 41.02 12.10 19.16
CA PRO A 217 40.74 10.78 18.61
C PRO A 217 40.02 10.93 17.27
N PRO A 218 40.34 10.09 16.27
CA PRO A 218 39.67 10.15 14.98
C PRO A 218 38.16 10.05 15.18
N PRO A 219 37.36 10.79 14.39
CA PRO A 219 35.91 10.76 14.52
C PRO A 219 35.42 9.31 14.42
N ALA A 220 34.57 8.89 15.35
CA ALA A 220 34.00 7.56 15.32
C ALA A 220 33.20 7.40 14.02
N THR A 221 33.64 6.51 13.13
CA THR A 221 32.92 6.22 11.88
C THR A 221 31.90 5.11 12.11
N GLN A 222 30.75 5.21 11.45
CA GLN A 222 29.70 4.19 11.49
C GLN A 222 29.40 3.72 10.06
N ARG A 223 29.39 2.39 9.86
CA ARG A 223 28.98 1.78 8.60
C ARG A 223 27.48 2.02 8.37
N LEU A 224 27.12 2.50 7.18
CA LEU A 224 25.75 2.71 6.73
C LEU A 224 25.36 1.65 5.69
N TYR A 225 24.13 1.14 5.82
CA TYR A 225 23.50 0.25 4.87
C TYR A 225 22.21 0.89 4.36
N SER A 226 22.21 1.31 3.10
CA SER A 226 21.10 2.05 2.49
C SER A 226 20.62 1.44 1.18
N GLU A 227 21.54 1.02 0.32
CA GLU A 227 21.26 0.59 -1.05
C GLU A 227 21.92 -0.76 -1.34
N ALA A 228 21.48 -1.45 -2.40
CA ALA A 228 22.05 -2.74 -2.77
C ALA A 228 23.55 -2.62 -3.12
N TYR A 229 23.93 -1.55 -3.83
CA TYR A 229 25.32 -1.23 -4.15
C TYR A 229 26.16 -0.79 -2.94
N ASN A 230 25.58 -0.73 -1.74
CA ASN A 230 26.32 -0.56 -0.48
C ASN A 230 26.37 -1.82 0.40
N ALA A 231 25.74 -2.91 -0.03
CA ALA A 231 25.72 -4.16 0.70
C ALA A 231 27.01 -4.95 0.47
N ASP A 232 27.48 -5.63 1.51
CA ASP A 232 28.68 -6.47 1.40
C ASP A 232 28.46 -7.63 0.42
N THR A 233 27.25 -8.18 0.35
CA THR A 233 26.90 -9.23 -0.63
C THR A 233 27.13 -8.81 -2.08
N LEU A 234 26.79 -7.57 -2.47
CA LEU A 234 27.03 -7.14 -3.84
C LEU A 234 28.52 -6.92 -4.10
N LYS A 235 29.25 -6.49 -3.07
CA LYS A 235 30.71 -6.39 -3.15
C LYS A 235 31.38 -7.75 -3.31
N GLU A 236 30.96 -8.77 -2.57
CA GLU A 236 31.48 -10.13 -2.70
C GLU A 236 31.20 -10.71 -4.10
N LEU A 237 30.01 -10.46 -4.64
CA LEU A 237 29.65 -10.86 -6.00
C LEU A 237 30.48 -10.13 -7.06
N ASP A 238 30.75 -8.84 -6.86
CA ASP A 238 31.63 -8.08 -7.76
C ASP A 238 33.07 -8.58 -7.68
N ASP A 239 33.63 -8.76 -6.49
CA ASP A 239 34.98 -9.32 -6.32
C ASP A 239 35.10 -10.71 -7.01
N ALA A 240 34.06 -11.54 -6.92
CA ALA A 240 34.00 -12.84 -7.60
C ALA A 240 33.91 -12.71 -9.14
N ILE A 241 33.10 -11.77 -9.66
CA ILE A 241 32.97 -11.58 -11.11
C ILE A 241 34.24 -10.97 -11.72
N GLN A 242 34.91 -10.07 -11.00
CA GLN A 242 36.20 -9.51 -11.43
C GLN A 242 37.29 -10.59 -11.43
N LEU A 243 37.28 -11.51 -10.46
CA LEU A 243 38.19 -12.65 -10.46
C LEU A 243 37.95 -13.57 -11.67
N LYS A 244 36.68 -13.87 -11.97
CA LYS A 244 36.32 -14.62 -13.19
C LYS A 244 36.78 -13.88 -14.45
N ALA A 245 36.53 -12.58 -14.55
CA ALA A 245 36.91 -11.76 -15.70
C ALA A 245 38.43 -11.76 -15.96
N LYS A 246 39.23 -11.99 -14.92
CA LYS A 246 40.68 -12.07 -14.98
C LYS A 246 41.18 -13.47 -15.32
N ASP A 247 40.66 -14.50 -14.66
CA ASP A 247 41.26 -15.83 -14.65
C ASP A 247 40.48 -16.88 -15.49
N ASP A 248 39.20 -16.64 -15.79
CA ASP A 248 38.27 -17.59 -16.45
C ASP A 248 37.19 -16.85 -17.29
N ARG A 249 37.59 -16.20 -18.37
CA ARG A 249 36.65 -15.53 -19.30
C ARG A 249 35.91 -16.56 -20.16
N GLU A 250 34.68 -16.23 -20.56
CA GLU A 250 33.94 -17.06 -21.53
C GLU A 250 34.67 -17.11 -22.88
N GLN A 251 34.57 -18.25 -23.56
CA GLN A 251 35.46 -18.63 -24.67
C GLN A 251 35.39 -17.68 -25.90
N ASP A 252 34.32 -16.91 -26.04
CA ASP A 252 34.05 -16.02 -27.18
C ASP A 252 34.00 -14.53 -26.80
N ASP A 253 34.34 -14.18 -25.56
CA ASP A 253 34.27 -12.80 -25.11
C ASP A 253 35.46 -11.98 -25.60
N PRO A 254 35.23 -10.76 -26.13
CA PRO A 254 36.33 -9.90 -26.53
C PRO A 254 37.13 -9.44 -25.29
N PRO A 255 38.43 -9.14 -25.44
CA PRO A 255 39.32 -8.87 -24.31
C PRO A 255 38.96 -7.61 -23.53
N ASP A 256 38.22 -6.69 -24.14
CA ASP A 256 37.75 -5.42 -23.57
C ASP A 256 36.33 -5.51 -22.98
N LEU A 257 35.65 -6.66 -23.05
CA LEU A 257 34.33 -6.82 -22.43
C LEU A 257 34.45 -6.79 -20.91
N GLU A 258 33.81 -5.80 -20.30
CA GLU A 258 33.69 -5.69 -18.85
C GLU A 258 32.67 -6.67 -18.31
N TYR A 259 32.98 -7.25 -17.15
CA TYR A 259 32.06 -8.10 -16.41
C TYR A 259 31.56 -7.30 -15.22
N ALA A 260 30.25 -7.27 -15.03
CA ALA A 260 29.62 -6.55 -13.93
C ALA A 260 28.45 -7.35 -13.37
N VAL A 261 28.17 -7.14 -12.09
CA VAL A 261 26.98 -7.72 -11.45
C VAL A 261 25.78 -6.82 -11.76
N ALA A 262 24.68 -7.43 -12.20
CA ALA A 262 23.39 -6.77 -12.36
C ALA A 262 22.51 -7.02 -11.12
N PRO A 263 22.47 -6.13 -10.12
CA PRO A 263 21.63 -6.33 -8.96
C PRO A 263 20.16 -6.11 -9.32
N ILE A 264 19.34 -7.15 -9.21
CA ILE A 264 17.92 -7.11 -9.58
C ILE A 264 17.05 -7.41 -8.36
N GLY A 265 16.01 -6.60 -8.16
CA GLY A 265 14.97 -6.86 -7.18
C GLY A 265 13.66 -7.22 -7.88
N LEU A 266 13.15 -8.42 -7.64
CA LEU A 266 11.87 -8.90 -8.14
C LEU A 266 10.75 -8.61 -7.14
N TYR A 267 9.61 -8.17 -7.66
CA TYR A 267 8.45 -7.79 -6.87
C TYR A 267 7.16 -8.29 -7.51
N SER A 268 6.17 -8.52 -6.65
CA SER A 268 4.79 -8.77 -7.04
C SER A 268 3.87 -8.24 -5.95
N ASP A 269 2.85 -7.50 -6.36
CA ASP A 269 1.82 -6.95 -5.49
C ASP A 269 0.46 -6.95 -6.22
N SER A 270 -0.61 -6.84 -5.45
CA SER A 270 -1.97 -6.71 -6.00
C SER A 270 -2.22 -5.24 -6.32
N THR A 271 -2.41 -4.90 -7.60
CA THR A 271 -2.70 -3.53 -8.02
C THR A 271 -4.17 -3.37 -8.36
N HIS A 272 -4.78 -2.31 -7.83
CA HIS A 272 -6.09 -1.83 -8.27
C HIS A 272 -5.86 -0.88 -9.46
N LEU A 273 -6.39 -1.22 -10.63
CA LEU A 273 -6.04 -0.50 -11.87
C LEU A 273 -6.66 0.90 -11.95
N THR A 274 -7.78 1.08 -11.27
CA THR A 274 -8.63 2.27 -11.39
C THR A 274 -9.28 2.59 -10.05
N ASN A 275 -9.52 3.89 -9.80
CA ASN A 275 -10.31 4.36 -8.65
C ASN A 275 -11.80 4.01 -8.77
N PHE A 276 -12.23 3.61 -9.97
CA PHE A 276 -13.56 3.11 -10.29
C PHE A 276 -13.45 1.67 -10.79
N GLY A 277 -14.49 0.86 -10.65
CA GLY A 277 -14.43 -0.57 -10.98
C GLY A 277 -13.83 -1.44 -9.87
N THR A 278 -13.83 -2.76 -10.11
CA THR A 278 -13.26 -3.80 -9.23
C THR A 278 -12.11 -4.57 -9.89
N ALA A 279 -11.69 -4.14 -11.08
CA ALA A 279 -10.57 -4.71 -11.80
C ALA A 279 -9.28 -4.62 -10.99
N SER A 280 -8.65 -5.77 -10.80
CA SER A 280 -7.34 -5.90 -10.17
C SER A 280 -6.39 -6.66 -11.09
N LEU A 281 -5.11 -6.31 -11.00
CA LEU A 281 -4.04 -6.93 -11.74
C LEU A 281 -2.98 -7.43 -10.76
N TRP A 282 -2.29 -8.49 -11.16
CA TRP A 282 -1.17 -9.06 -10.41
C TRP A 282 0.09 -8.93 -11.26
N PRO A 283 0.75 -7.76 -11.24
CA PRO A 283 2.03 -7.60 -11.90
C PRO A 283 3.13 -8.40 -11.21
N ILE A 284 4.05 -8.87 -12.03
CA ILE A 284 5.42 -9.20 -11.67
C ILE A 284 6.29 -8.18 -12.37
N TYR A 285 7.18 -7.55 -11.64
CA TYR A 285 8.06 -6.51 -12.15
C TYR A 285 9.39 -6.57 -11.40
N PHE A 286 10.37 -5.85 -11.94
CA PHE A 286 11.66 -5.73 -11.29
C PHE A 286 12.22 -4.33 -11.37
N TRP A 287 13.19 -4.08 -10.49
CA TRP A 287 14.05 -2.92 -10.51
C TRP A 287 15.51 -3.33 -10.62
N ILE A 288 16.28 -2.55 -11.36
CA ILE A 288 17.74 -2.56 -11.23
C ILE A 288 18.10 -1.84 -9.93
N LEU A 289 18.62 -2.58 -8.96
CA LEU A 289 18.96 -2.07 -7.64
C LEU A 289 20.28 -1.28 -7.61
N GLY A 290 20.96 -1.18 -8.76
CA GLY A 290 22.02 -0.21 -9.02
C GLY A 290 21.51 1.22 -9.04
N LEU A 291 20.19 1.42 -9.23
CA LEU A 291 19.56 2.73 -9.15
C LEU A 291 19.10 3.03 -7.72
N SER A 292 19.35 4.25 -7.25
CA SER A 292 18.98 4.67 -5.89
C SER A 292 17.48 4.51 -5.61
N LYS A 293 17.11 4.22 -4.35
CA LYS A 293 15.71 4.18 -3.91
C LYS A 293 14.97 5.47 -4.25
N TYR A 294 15.64 6.62 -4.12
CA TYR A 294 15.07 7.92 -4.42
C TYR A 294 14.56 7.98 -5.86
N ILE A 295 15.38 7.59 -6.85
CA ILE A 295 14.97 7.62 -8.25
C ILE A 295 13.89 6.59 -8.52
N ARG A 296 14.06 5.35 -8.04
CA ARG A 296 13.06 4.29 -8.22
C ARG A 296 11.68 4.63 -7.62
N ALA A 297 11.66 5.41 -6.55
CA ALA A 297 10.42 5.83 -5.90
C ALA A 297 9.74 7.03 -6.59
N MET A 298 10.39 7.69 -7.56
CA MET A 298 9.77 8.75 -8.35
C MET A 298 8.96 8.13 -9.51
N PRO A 299 7.61 8.28 -9.54
CA PRO A 299 6.81 7.69 -10.61
C PRO A 299 7.17 8.20 -12.00
N SER A 300 7.62 9.46 -12.11
CA SER A 300 8.06 10.08 -13.36
C SER A 300 9.41 9.58 -13.88
N SER A 301 10.12 8.74 -13.11
CA SER A 301 11.38 8.15 -13.56
C SER A 301 11.19 6.94 -14.48
N PHE A 302 10.00 6.35 -14.48
CA PHE A 302 9.67 5.13 -15.22
C PHE A 302 10.67 3.97 -15.00
N ALA A 303 11.35 3.94 -13.85
CA ALA A 303 12.40 2.97 -13.55
C ALA A 303 11.91 1.53 -13.30
N THR A 304 10.59 1.30 -13.35
CA THR A 304 9.95 0.00 -13.11
C THR A 304 9.85 -0.79 -14.40
N HIS A 305 10.44 -1.99 -14.44
CA HIS A 305 10.36 -2.86 -15.59
C HIS A 305 9.32 -3.96 -15.35
N HIS A 306 8.21 -3.92 -16.09
CA HIS A 306 7.19 -4.94 -16.03
C HIS A 306 7.67 -6.23 -16.69
N LEU A 307 7.47 -7.36 -15.99
CA LEU A 307 7.91 -8.68 -16.43
C LEU A 307 6.73 -9.57 -16.80
N ALA A 308 5.68 -9.60 -15.99
CA ALA A 308 4.50 -10.41 -16.27
C ALA A 308 3.24 -9.85 -15.62
N TYR A 309 2.10 -10.33 -16.08
CA TYR A 309 0.79 -10.06 -15.52
C TYR A 309 0.04 -11.38 -15.37
N MET A 310 -0.32 -11.69 -14.13
CA MET A 310 -1.01 -12.92 -13.80
C MET A 310 -2.52 -12.69 -13.80
N PRO A 311 -3.30 -13.60 -14.39
CA PRO A 311 -4.74 -13.49 -14.36
C PRO A 311 -5.29 -13.78 -12.97
N SER A 312 -6.50 -13.26 -12.75
CA SER A 312 -7.29 -13.60 -11.58
C SER A 312 -7.60 -15.09 -11.54
N LEU A 313 -7.28 -15.75 -10.42
CA LEU A 313 -7.62 -17.15 -10.22
C LEU A 313 -9.15 -17.32 -10.04
N PRO A 314 -9.75 -18.44 -10.51
CA PRO A 314 -11.16 -18.74 -10.32
C PRO A 314 -11.57 -18.78 -8.84
N HIS A 315 -12.83 -18.44 -8.54
CA HIS A 315 -13.34 -18.30 -7.16
C HIS A 315 -13.15 -19.55 -6.29
N GLN A 316 -13.22 -20.76 -6.86
CA GLN A 316 -12.97 -22.03 -6.16
C GLN A 316 -11.54 -22.15 -5.61
N GLN A 317 -10.60 -21.37 -6.15
CA GLN A 317 -9.19 -21.37 -5.75
C GLN A 317 -8.81 -20.12 -4.95
N ARG A 318 -9.59 -19.03 -5.03
CA ARG A 318 -9.39 -17.79 -4.26
C ARG A 318 -9.50 -17.95 -2.74
N GLY A 319 -10.22 -18.97 -2.25
CA GLY A 319 -10.40 -19.25 -0.81
C GLY A 319 -9.14 -19.72 -0.06
N LYS A 320 -7.99 -19.77 -0.72
CA LYS A 320 -6.71 -20.21 -0.17
C LYS A 320 -5.67 -19.13 -0.46
N SER A 321 -5.61 -18.09 0.39
CA SER A 321 -4.61 -17.02 0.40
C SER A 321 -3.92 -16.78 -0.97
N ILE A 322 -4.59 -16.07 -1.86
CA ILE A 322 -4.01 -15.57 -3.13
C ILE A 322 -2.66 -14.88 -2.83
N ILE A 323 -2.61 -14.14 -1.72
CA ILE A 323 -1.43 -13.44 -1.22
C ILE A 323 -0.28 -14.41 -0.93
N GLY A 324 -0.53 -15.53 -0.24
CA GLY A 324 0.52 -16.52 0.08
C GLY A 324 0.94 -17.43 -1.07
N CYS A 325 0.18 -17.44 -2.17
CA CYS A 325 0.52 -18.13 -3.42
C CYS A 325 1.41 -17.25 -4.31
N TYR A 326 1.15 -15.94 -4.38
CA TYR A 326 1.93 -15.01 -5.19
C TYR A 326 3.15 -14.41 -4.47
N GLU A 327 3.14 -14.23 -3.15
CA GLU A 327 4.34 -13.87 -2.34
C GLU A 327 5.47 -14.93 -2.42
N ARG A 328 5.15 -16.14 -2.86
CA ARG A 328 6.13 -17.22 -3.06
C ARG A 328 6.73 -17.21 -4.46
N LEU A 329 6.02 -16.65 -5.44
CA LEU A 329 6.49 -16.49 -6.82
C LEU A 329 7.53 -15.38 -6.96
N SER A 330 7.57 -14.40 -6.06
CA SER A 330 8.65 -13.39 -5.99
C SER A 330 9.95 -13.91 -5.33
N ARG A 331 9.97 -15.18 -4.89
CA ARG A 331 11.16 -15.85 -4.33
C ARG A 331 11.77 -16.90 -5.27
N LEU A 332 11.22 -17.07 -6.46
CA LEU A 332 11.82 -17.85 -7.56
C LEU A 332 12.67 -16.94 -8.44
#